data_AF-A0A9D5RAT3-F1
#
_entry.id   AF-A0A9D5RAT3-F1
#
_cell.length_a   1.000
_cell.length_b   1.000
_cell.length_c   1.000
_cell.angle_alpha   90.00
_cell.angle_beta   90.00
_cell.angle_gamma   90.00
#
_symmetry.space_group_name_H-M   'P 1'
#
loop_
_entity.id
_entity.type
_entity.pdbx_description
1 polymer ?
#
loop_
_entity_poly.entity_id
_entity_poly.type
_entity_poly.pdbx_seq_one_letter_code
_entity_poly.pdbx_strand_id
1 'polypeptide(L)'
;MKNKDFVIELLAKGDVVLEIKKKLSDLLAVIPELESMINFEHQHPHHHLNVWEHTMLALSYAVNKLEIRLALLLHDIGKPYSYQQDGDIRHYKGHAEVSCEMAKTILKRLNFDESIVNNVCQIIKRHDIPLNEKDFISNPKRARDVFEVQRCDALAHNPLYNQKRLAYIDKISNLIKG
;
A
#
# COMPACT_ATOMS: atom_id res chain seq x y z
N MET A 1 -2.75 -23.64 8.53
CA MET A 1 -1.31 -23.32 8.41
C MET A 1 -1.15 -21.82 8.61
N LYS A 2 -0.57 -21.39 9.74
CA LYS A 2 -0.26 -19.96 9.97
C LYS A 2 1.07 -19.69 9.26
N ASN A 3 1.03 -19.08 8.09
CA ASN A 3 2.23 -18.98 7.24
C ASN A 3 2.75 -17.54 7.15
N LYS A 4 2.94 -16.86 8.28
CA LYS A 4 3.65 -15.57 8.25
C LYS A 4 5.02 -15.71 7.60
N ASP A 5 5.70 -16.83 7.82
CA ASP A 5 7.05 -17.08 7.29
C ASP A 5 7.01 -17.13 5.75
N PHE A 6 5.99 -17.75 5.16
CA PHE A 6 5.75 -17.70 3.71
C PHE A 6 5.62 -16.26 3.20
N VAL A 7 4.80 -15.43 3.88
CA VAL A 7 4.60 -14.03 3.48
C VAL A 7 5.91 -13.24 3.62
N ILE A 8 6.66 -13.44 4.70
CA ILE A 8 7.95 -12.79 4.94
C ILE A 8 8.96 -13.19 3.86
N GLU A 9 9.09 -14.49 3.60
CA GLU A 9 10.01 -15.02 2.59
C GLU A 9 9.67 -14.53 1.19
N LEU A 10 8.37 -14.49 0.85
CA LEU A 10 7.88 -13.96 -0.42
C LEU A 10 8.22 -12.48 -0.57
N LEU A 11 7.93 -11.67 0.45
CA LEU A 11 8.17 -10.23 0.43
C LEU A 11 9.65 -9.86 0.59
N ALA A 12 10.52 -10.76 1.01
CA ALA A 12 11.97 -10.52 1.11
C ALA A 12 12.71 -10.70 -0.23
N LYS A 13 12.08 -11.27 -1.26
CA LYS A 13 12.71 -11.53 -2.57
C LYS A 13 13.04 -10.24 -3.30
N GLY A 14 14.13 -10.24 -4.08
CA GLY A 14 14.55 -9.07 -4.85
C GLY A 14 13.45 -8.56 -5.78
N ASP A 15 13.00 -9.42 -6.69
CA ASP A 15 11.83 -9.18 -7.54
C ASP A 15 10.56 -9.73 -6.86
N VAL A 16 10.03 -8.94 -5.92
CA VAL A 16 8.84 -9.32 -5.15
C VAL A 16 7.60 -9.52 -6.03
N VAL A 17 7.47 -8.78 -7.13
CA VAL A 17 6.30 -8.83 -8.01
C VAL A 17 6.29 -10.13 -8.82
N LEU A 18 7.43 -10.52 -9.38
CA LEU A 18 7.55 -11.79 -10.09
C LEU A 18 7.24 -12.97 -9.16
N GLU A 19 7.73 -12.92 -7.93
CA GLU A 19 7.52 -13.99 -6.96
C GLU A 19 6.07 -14.06 -6.49
N ILE A 20 5.41 -12.92 -6.24
CA ILE A 20 3.96 -12.89 -5.99
C ILE A 20 3.19 -13.48 -7.17
N LYS A 21 3.53 -13.14 -8.42
CA LYS A 21 2.86 -13.70 -9.61
C LYS A 21 3.00 -15.23 -9.69
N LYS A 22 4.19 -15.76 -9.45
CA LYS A 22 4.44 -17.22 -9.43
C LYS A 22 3.69 -17.94 -8.29
N LYS A 23 3.47 -17.24 -7.17
CA LYS A 23 2.91 -17.78 -5.94
C LYS A 23 1.53 -17.22 -5.61
N LEU A 24 0.81 -16.71 -6.61
CA LEU A 24 -0.46 -16.01 -6.37
C LEU A 24 -1.49 -16.91 -5.71
N SER A 25 -1.65 -18.15 -6.19
CA SER A 25 -2.59 -19.11 -5.59
C SER A 25 -2.23 -19.43 -4.14
N ASP A 26 -0.95 -19.62 -3.83
CA ASP A 26 -0.46 -19.85 -2.46
C ASP A 26 -0.71 -18.62 -1.58
N LEU A 27 -0.48 -17.40 -2.11
CA LEU A 27 -0.73 -16.15 -1.40
C LEU A 27 -2.21 -15.94 -1.11
N LEU A 28 -3.10 -16.20 -2.07
CA LEU A 28 -4.56 -16.12 -1.87
C LEU A 28 -5.06 -17.18 -0.88
N ALA A 29 -4.43 -18.35 -0.81
CA ALA A 29 -4.76 -19.33 0.23
C ALA A 29 -4.40 -18.84 1.65
N VAL A 30 -3.40 -17.97 1.78
CA VAL A 30 -2.95 -17.40 3.07
C VAL A 30 -3.68 -16.08 3.40
N ILE A 31 -3.90 -15.23 2.40
CA ILE A 31 -4.57 -13.91 2.48
C ILE A 31 -5.68 -13.87 1.41
N PRO A 32 -6.80 -14.59 1.62
CA PRO A 32 -7.90 -14.65 0.65
C PRO A 32 -8.55 -13.28 0.40
N GLU A 33 -8.43 -12.34 1.34
CA GLU A 33 -9.00 -10.99 1.23
C GLU A 33 -8.42 -10.22 0.02
N LEU A 34 -7.20 -10.54 -0.43
CA LEU A 34 -6.58 -9.94 -1.62
C LEU A 34 -7.33 -10.26 -2.92
N GLU A 35 -8.12 -11.34 -2.97
CA GLU A 35 -8.87 -11.73 -4.17
C GLU A 35 -9.82 -10.61 -4.62
N SER A 36 -10.40 -9.90 -3.66
CA SER A 36 -11.31 -8.77 -3.92
C SER A 36 -10.69 -7.58 -4.66
N MET A 37 -9.35 -7.50 -4.71
CA MET A 37 -8.62 -6.47 -5.46
C MET A 37 -8.44 -6.86 -6.93
N ILE A 38 -8.47 -8.16 -7.25
CA ILE A 38 -8.21 -8.69 -8.59
C ILE A 38 -9.38 -8.32 -9.50
N ASN A 39 -9.09 -7.66 -10.63
CA ASN A 39 -10.08 -7.14 -11.58
C ASN A 39 -11.05 -6.10 -11.00
N PHE A 40 -10.81 -5.58 -9.79
CA PHE A 40 -11.61 -4.49 -9.25
C PHE A 40 -11.13 -3.16 -9.84
N GLU A 41 -11.86 -2.67 -10.83
CA GLU A 41 -11.55 -1.42 -11.50
C GLU A 41 -11.64 -0.21 -10.56
N HIS A 42 -10.61 0.64 -10.61
CA HIS A 42 -10.60 1.91 -9.87
C HIS A 42 -11.69 2.88 -10.34
N GLN A 43 -12.08 2.80 -11.62
CA GLN A 43 -13.04 3.72 -12.25
C GLN A 43 -12.81 5.19 -11.83
N HIS A 44 -11.57 5.66 -11.89
CA HIS A 44 -11.19 7.02 -11.52
C HIS A 44 -10.03 7.51 -12.40
N PRO A 45 -10.06 8.73 -12.97
CA PRO A 45 -9.07 9.20 -13.96
C PRO A 45 -7.59 9.09 -13.52
N HIS A 46 -7.33 9.34 -12.23
CA HIS A 46 -5.99 9.21 -11.63
C HIS A 46 -5.41 7.78 -11.61
N HIS A 47 -6.21 6.76 -11.91
CA HIS A 47 -5.76 5.36 -11.95
C HIS A 47 -6.00 4.80 -13.35
N HIS A 48 -5.07 3.96 -13.82
CA HIS A 48 -5.09 3.37 -15.16
C HIS A 48 -5.05 1.82 -15.12
N LEU A 49 -5.10 1.27 -13.91
CA LEU A 49 -5.00 -0.14 -13.59
C LEU A 49 -6.10 -0.49 -12.57
N ASN A 50 -6.49 -1.76 -12.51
CA ASN A 50 -7.31 -2.26 -11.40
C ASN A 50 -6.52 -2.22 -10.07
N VAL A 51 -7.21 -2.41 -8.94
CA VAL A 51 -6.60 -2.28 -7.60
C VAL A 51 -5.42 -3.24 -7.40
N TRP A 52 -5.52 -4.48 -7.88
CA TRP A 52 -4.44 -5.45 -7.77
C TRP A 52 -3.22 -5.06 -8.63
N GLU A 53 -3.44 -4.72 -9.90
CA GLU A 53 -2.37 -4.32 -10.82
C GLU A 53 -1.66 -3.05 -10.37
N HIS A 54 -2.41 -2.06 -9.87
CA HIS A 54 -1.87 -0.86 -9.23
C HIS A 54 -0.97 -1.23 -8.05
N THR A 55 -1.44 -2.13 -7.17
CA THR A 55 -0.68 -2.59 -6.01
C THR A 55 0.62 -3.30 -6.42
N MET A 56 0.58 -4.13 -7.47
CA MET A 56 1.78 -4.78 -8.01
C MET A 56 2.77 -3.78 -8.60
N LEU A 57 2.28 -2.79 -9.35
CA LEU A 57 3.12 -1.72 -9.89
C LEU A 57 3.76 -0.89 -8.76
N ALA A 58 3.00 -0.53 -7.73
CA ALA A 58 3.52 0.19 -6.56
C ALA A 58 4.58 -0.65 -5.83
N LEU A 59 4.35 -1.95 -5.62
CA LEU A 59 5.34 -2.86 -5.04
C LEU A 59 6.63 -2.97 -5.86
N SER A 60 6.57 -2.83 -7.18
CA SER A 60 7.77 -2.88 -8.04
C SER A 60 8.76 -1.73 -7.76
N TYR A 61 8.28 -0.60 -7.23
CA TYR A 61 9.10 0.54 -6.83
C TYR A 61 9.63 0.45 -5.40
N ALA A 62 9.20 -0.54 -4.62
CA ALA A 62 9.43 -0.62 -3.19
C ALA A 62 10.84 -1.08 -2.83
N VAL A 63 11.46 -0.39 -1.87
CA VAL A 63 12.65 -0.89 -1.18
C VAL A 63 12.39 -2.23 -0.50
N ASN A 64 13.45 -3.04 -0.33
CA ASN A 64 13.37 -4.33 0.35
C ASN A 64 13.29 -4.17 1.88
N LYS A 65 12.14 -3.66 2.36
CA LYS A 65 11.80 -3.52 3.77
C LYS A 65 10.42 -4.11 4.02
N LEU A 66 10.36 -5.13 4.89
CA LEU A 66 9.16 -5.93 5.15
C LEU A 66 7.93 -5.08 5.46
N GLU A 67 8.02 -4.15 6.41
CA GLU A 67 6.88 -3.31 6.82
C GLU A 67 6.35 -2.42 5.68
N ILE A 68 7.23 -1.95 4.79
CA ILE A 68 6.85 -1.14 3.62
C ILE A 68 6.16 -2.01 2.58
N ARG A 69 6.69 -3.20 2.31
CA ARG A 69 6.10 -4.14 1.36
C ARG A 69 4.78 -4.73 1.86
N LEU A 70 4.64 -4.99 3.16
CA LEU A 70 3.36 -5.35 3.79
C LEU A 70 2.35 -4.20 3.67
N ALA A 71 2.78 -2.97 3.95
CA ALA A 71 1.90 -1.81 3.82
C ALA A 71 1.45 -1.63 2.37
N LEU A 72 2.34 -1.69 1.38
CA LEU A 72 1.98 -1.59 -0.04
C LEU A 72 1.06 -2.73 -0.49
N LEU A 73 1.32 -3.98 -0.09
CA LEU A 73 0.43 -5.09 -0.44
C LEU A 73 -1.02 -4.88 0.06
N LEU A 74 -1.18 -4.14 1.16
CA LEU A 74 -2.47 -3.98 1.87
C LEU A 74 -3.04 -2.56 1.83
N HIS A 75 -2.35 -1.55 1.27
CA HIS A 75 -2.72 -0.14 1.44
C HIS A 75 -4.12 0.19 0.89
N ASP A 76 -4.50 -0.49 -0.18
CA ASP A 76 -5.76 -0.30 -0.91
C ASP A 76 -6.73 -1.48 -0.80
N ILE A 77 -6.47 -2.45 0.07
CA ILE A 77 -7.33 -3.64 0.23
C ILE A 77 -8.77 -3.28 0.63
N GLY A 78 -8.98 -2.11 1.24
CA GLY A 78 -10.29 -1.59 1.60
C GLY A 78 -11.08 -0.95 0.46
N LYS A 79 -10.44 -0.58 -0.66
CA LYS A 79 -11.10 0.11 -1.79
C LYS A 79 -12.35 -0.62 -2.32
N PRO A 80 -12.33 -1.96 -2.52
CA PRO A 80 -13.53 -2.70 -2.93
C PRO A 80 -14.73 -2.59 -1.97
N TYR A 81 -14.49 -2.25 -0.70
CA TYR A 81 -15.49 -2.24 0.36
C TYR A 81 -15.90 -0.83 0.81
N SER A 82 -15.29 0.21 0.26
CA SER A 82 -15.41 1.58 0.78
C SER A 82 -15.54 2.64 -0.31
N TYR A 83 -15.91 2.27 -1.53
CA TYR A 83 -16.08 3.22 -2.62
C TYR A 83 -17.46 3.90 -2.59
N GLN A 84 -17.52 5.12 -3.10
CA GLN A 84 -18.75 5.85 -3.37
C GLN A 84 -18.83 6.09 -4.87
N GLN A 85 -19.91 5.66 -5.50
CA GLN A 85 -20.12 5.85 -6.94
C GLN A 85 -20.79 7.21 -7.19
N ASP A 86 -20.20 8.03 -8.06
CA ASP A 86 -20.77 9.26 -8.61
C ASP A 86 -20.72 9.18 -10.15
N GLY A 87 -21.86 8.88 -10.77
CA GLY A 87 -21.91 8.56 -12.20
C GLY A 87 -20.98 7.38 -12.54
N ASP A 88 -20.06 7.59 -13.48
CA ASP A 88 -19.06 6.60 -13.89
C ASP A 88 -17.77 6.63 -13.06
N ILE A 89 -17.67 7.54 -12.08
CA ILE A 89 -16.48 7.74 -11.26
C ILE A 89 -16.68 7.14 -9.87
N ARG A 90 -15.65 6.44 -9.36
CA ARG A 90 -15.58 5.98 -7.97
C ARG A 90 -14.70 6.88 -7.12
N HIS A 91 -15.23 7.34 -6.01
CA HIS A 91 -14.47 7.98 -4.94
C HIS A 91 -14.15 6.98 -3.83
N TYR A 92 -13.03 7.18 -3.15
CA TYR A 92 -12.51 6.24 -2.14
C TYR A 92 -12.34 6.94 -0.78
N LYS A 93 -13.25 7.83 -0.40
CA LYS A 93 -13.12 8.54 0.88
C LYS A 93 -13.21 7.52 2.03
N GLY A 94 -12.23 7.56 2.93
CA GLY A 94 -12.15 6.65 4.07
C GLY A 94 -11.57 5.26 3.78
N HIS A 95 -11.08 5.00 2.56
CA HIS A 95 -10.51 3.68 2.22
C HIS A 95 -9.30 3.34 3.09
N ALA A 96 -8.47 4.31 3.46
CA ALA A 96 -7.29 4.09 4.29
C ALA A 96 -7.65 3.52 5.68
N GLU A 97 -8.76 3.96 6.29
CA GLU A 97 -9.28 3.40 7.53
C GLU A 97 -9.75 1.95 7.34
N VAL A 98 -10.50 1.67 6.29
CA VAL A 98 -10.99 0.31 6.00
C VAL A 98 -9.82 -0.63 5.71
N SER A 99 -8.86 -0.22 4.88
CA SER A 99 -7.62 -0.96 4.62
C SER A 99 -6.83 -1.22 5.89
N CYS A 100 -6.73 -0.24 6.79
CA CYS A 100 -6.05 -0.38 8.07
C CYS A 100 -6.70 -1.46 8.96
N GLU A 101 -8.03 -1.44 9.11
CA GLU A 101 -8.74 -2.45 9.92
C GLU A 101 -8.64 -3.86 9.33
N MET A 102 -8.72 -3.98 8.00
CA MET A 102 -8.49 -5.23 7.29
C MET A 102 -7.06 -5.73 7.47
N ALA A 103 -6.06 -4.87 7.26
CA ALA A 103 -4.65 -5.20 7.45
C ALA A 103 -4.35 -5.65 8.87
N LYS A 104 -4.91 -4.96 9.88
CA LYS A 104 -4.79 -5.35 11.28
C LYS A 104 -5.32 -6.76 11.53
N THR A 105 -6.51 -7.06 11.01
CA THR A 105 -7.14 -8.39 11.12
C THR A 105 -6.28 -9.47 10.46
N ILE A 106 -5.82 -9.23 9.23
CA ILE A 106 -4.98 -10.15 8.47
C ILE A 106 -3.66 -10.42 9.20
N LEU A 107 -2.93 -9.37 9.59
CA LEU A 107 -1.61 -9.53 10.21
C LEU A 107 -1.68 -10.18 11.59
N LYS A 108 -2.74 -9.90 12.38
CA LYS A 108 -2.99 -10.60 13.65
C LYS A 108 -3.35 -12.07 13.42
N ARG A 109 -4.19 -12.38 12.42
CA ARG A 109 -4.50 -13.76 12.03
C ARG A 109 -3.26 -14.54 11.63
N LEU A 110 -2.31 -13.89 10.95
CA LEU A 110 -1.01 -14.45 10.56
C LEU A 110 0.01 -14.48 11.71
N ASN A 111 -0.29 -13.92 12.89
CA ASN A 111 0.57 -13.94 14.07
C ASN A 111 1.89 -13.14 13.88
N PHE A 112 1.81 -12.02 13.16
CA PHE A 112 2.86 -11.00 13.14
C PHE A 112 2.96 -10.31 14.52
N ASP A 113 4.16 -9.84 14.84
CA ASP A 113 4.41 -9.13 16.10
C ASP A 113 3.60 -7.83 16.16
N GLU A 114 3.07 -7.50 17.34
CA GLU A 114 2.19 -6.34 17.52
C GLU A 114 2.89 -5.02 17.12
N SER A 115 4.21 -4.94 17.25
CA SER A 115 5.01 -3.79 16.79
C SER A 115 4.95 -3.61 15.26
N ILE A 116 5.08 -4.71 14.50
CA ILE A 116 4.96 -4.72 13.02
C ILE A 116 3.53 -4.38 12.63
N VAL A 117 2.55 -5.05 13.25
CA VAL A 117 1.12 -4.81 12.99
C VAL A 117 0.80 -3.32 13.16
N ASN A 118 1.19 -2.74 14.31
CA ASN A 118 0.94 -1.34 14.60
C ASN A 118 1.64 -0.41 13.62
N ASN A 119 2.90 -0.67 13.26
CA ASN A 119 3.60 0.20 12.31
C ASN A 119 2.98 0.14 10.92
N VAL A 120 2.69 -1.06 10.39
CA VAL A 120 2.04 -1.23 9.09
C VAL A 120 0.66 -0.55 9.06
N CYS A 121 -0.15 -0.72 10.11
CA CYS A 121 -1.46 -0.06 10.22
C CYS A 121 -1.33 1.47 10.19
N GLN A 122 -0.36 2.04 10.90
CA GLN A 122 -0.12 3.48 10.88
C GLN A 122 0.35 3.98 9.52
N ILE A 123 1.18 3.20 8.81
CA ILE A 123 1.61 3.54 7.46
C ILE A 123 0.41 3.54 6.51
N ILE A 124 -0.41 2.49 6.52
CA ILE A 124 -1.62 2.38 5.68
C ILE A 124 -2.59 3.52 5.99
N LYS A 125 -2.88 3.82 7.25
CA LYS A 125 -3.79 4.92 7.60
C LYS A 125 -3.33 6.29 7.10
N ARG A 126 -2.02 6.46 6.93
CA ARG A 126 -1.39 7.72 6.51
C ARG A 126 -1.06 7.79 5.02
N HIS A 127 -1.21 6.70 4.27
CA HIS A 127 -0.63 6.60 2.92
C HIS A 127 -1.23 7.63 1.95
N ASP A 128 -2.52 7.94 2.00
CA ASP A 128 -3.14 8.94 1.11
C ASP A 128 -3.23 10.35 1.74
N ILE A 129 -2.51 10.61 2.84
CA ILE A 129 -2.51 11.92 3.53
C ILE A 129 -1.13 12.58 3.40
N PRO A 130 -1.02 13.79 2.81
CA PRO A 130 0.26 14.47 2.66
C PRO A 130 1.01 14.67 3.99
N LEU A 131 2.32 14.39 3.96
CA LEU A 131 3.23 14.64 5.08
C LEU A 131 3.62 16.12 5.14
N ASN A 132 3.99 16.56 6.34
CA ASN A 132 4.54 17.88 6.62
C ASN A 132 5.70 17.79 7.64
N GLU A 133 6.35 18.91 7.92
CA GLU A 133 7.49 19.00 8.85
C GLU A 133 7.22 18.42 10.23
N LYS A 134 6.01 18.59 10.77
CA LYS A 134 5.65 18.09 12.10
C LYS A 134 5.67 16.56 12.15
N ASP A 135 5.35 15.88 11.05
CA ASP A 135 5.41 14.42 10.98
C ASP A 135 6.85 13.93 11.14
N PHE A 136 7.81 14.62 10.51
CA PHE A 136 9.23 14.32 10.62
C PHE A 136 9.82 14.67 11.99
N ILE A 137 9.35 15.75 12.62
CA ILE A 137 9.74 16.11 14.00
C ILE A 137 9.19 15.07 14.99
N SER A 138 7.92 14.67 14.84
CA SER A 138 7.25 13.77 15.78
C SER A 138 7.77 12.34 15.71
N ASN A 139 7.90 11.78 14.50
CA ASN A 139 8.45 10.44 14.31
C ASN A 139 9.17 10.32 12.96
N PRO A 140 10.47 10.68 12.90
CA PRO A 140 11.22 10.75 11.66
C PRO A 140 11.37 9.39 10.96
N LYS A 141 11.35 8.28 11.71
CA LYS A 141 11.39 6.93 11.12
C LYS A 141 10.06 6.62 10.42
N ARG A 142 8.93 6.82 11.10
CA ARG A 142 7.60 6.56 10.54
C ARG A 142 7.28 7.49 9.37
N ALA A 143 7.65 8.77 9.45
CA ALA A 143 7.46 9.71 8.36
C ALA A 143 8.19 9.25 7.09
N ARG A 144 9.42 8.73 7.20
CA ARG A 144 10.15 8.15 6.07
C ARG A 144 9.47 6.89 5.51
N ASP A 145 8.96 6.02 6.38
CA ASP A 145 8.26 4.81 5.93
C ASP A 145 6.94 5.12 5.21
N VAL A 146 6.16 6.10 5.72
CA VAL A 146 4.97 6.61 5.04
C VAL A 146 5.33 7.25 3.70
N PHE A 147 6.38 8.08 3.69
CA PHE A 147 6.83 8.75 2.46
C PHE A 147 7.22 7.73 1.38
N GLU A 148 7.90 6.65 1.76
CA GLU A 148 8.30 5.63 0.81
C GLU A 148 7.10 4.88 0.21
N VAL A 149 6.07 4.57 1.02
CA VAL A 149 4.81 4.01 0.50
C VAL A 149 4.11 5.02 -0.43
N GLN A 150 4.04 6.29 -0.04
CA GLN A 150 3.48 7.36 -0.87
C GLN A 150 4.18 7.53 -2.21
N ARG A 151 5.51 7.44 -2.20
CA ARG A 151 6.33 7.53 -3.41
C ARG A 151 6.02 6.37 -4.36
N CYS A 152 5.99 5.14 -3.83
CA CYS A 152 5.70 3.94 -4.61
C CYS A 152 4.28 3.99 -5.20
N ASP A 153 3.29 4.33 -4.38
CA ASP A 153 1.89 4.48 -4.79
C ASP A 153 1.73 5.58 -5.87
N ALA A 154 2.32 6.75 -5.64
CA ALA A 154 2.30 7.83 -6.62
C ALA A 154 2.93 7.42 -7.96
N LEU A 155 4.06 6.72 -7.97
CA LEU A 155 4.68 6.26 -9.22
C LEU A 155 3.82 5.23 -9.99
N ALA A 156 2.91 4.54 -9.32
CA ALA A 156 1.97 3.61 -9.94
C ALA A 156 0.68 4.27 -10.48
N HIS A 157 0.43 5.55 -10.17
CA HIS A 157 -0.73 6.28 -10.68
C HIS A 157 -0.64 6.58 -12.18
N ASN A 158 -1.79 6.91 -12.79
CA ASN A 158 -1.87 7.27 -14.20
C ASN A 158 -0.90 8.42 -14.55
N PRO A 159 0.11 8.18 -15.41
CA PRO A 159 1.13 9.18 -15.74
C PRO A 159 0.55 10.49 -16.30
N LEU A 160 -0.60 10.44 -16.99
CA LEU A 160 -1.26 11.62 -17.55
C LEU A 160 -1.76 12.60 -16.48
N TYR A 161 -2.03 12.12 -15.27
CA TYR A 161 -2.63 12.92 -14.19
C TYR A 161 -1.78 12.95 -12.91
N ASN A 162 -0.51 12.57 -12.98
CA ASN A 162 0.33 12.34 -11.80
C ASN A 162 1.20 13.54 -11.37
N GLN A 163 1.19 14.65 -12.13
CA GLN A 163 2.09 15.78 -11.94
C GLN A 163 2.09 16.33 -10.49
N LYS A 164 0.90 16.41 -9.86
CA LYS A 164 0.78 16.89 -8.48
C LYS A 164 1.44 15.94 -7.46
N ARG A 165 1.35 14.62 -7.66
CA ARG A 165 2.00 13.66 -6.75
C ARG A 165 3.52 13.66 -6.94
N LEU A 166 4.01 13.85 -8.17
CA LEU A 166 5.45 14.01 -8.43
C LEU A 166 6.01 15.27 -7.78
N ALA A 167 5.34 16.42 -7.93
CA ALA A 167 5.72 17.64 -7.24
C ALA A 167 5.72 17.50 -5.70
N TYR A 168 4.78 16.72 -5.15
CA TYR A 168 4.76 16.36 -3.74
C TYR A 168 5.98 15.51 -3.34
N ILE A 169 6.34 14.49 -4.14
CA ILE A 169 7.53 13.67 -3.91
C ILE A 169 8.78 14.54 -3.86
N ASP A 170 8.96 15.44 -4.81
CA ASP A 170 10.13 16.33 -4.87
C ASP A 170 10.20 17.24 -3.64
N LYS A 171 9.06 17.82 -3.24
CA LYS A 171 8.97 18.66 -2.04
C LYS A 171 9.41 17.91 -0.78
N ILE A 172 8.86 16.73 -0.53
CA ILE A 172 9.19 15.95 0.68
C ILE A 172 10.62 15.39 0.61
N SER A 173 11.11 15.02 -0.57
CA SER A 173 12.49 14.60 -0.77
C SER A 173 13.49 15.69 -0.37
N ASN A 174 13.19 16.95 -0.68
CA ASN A 174 14.01 18.09 -0.27
C ASN A 174 13.97 18.32 1.24
N LEU A 175 12.80 18.13 1.87
CA LEU A 175 12.65 18.21 3.32
C LEU A 175 13.45 17.12 4.07
N ILE A 176 13.63 15.94 3.47
CA ILE A 176 14.40 14.85 4.09
C ILE A 176 15.92 15.10 3.97
N LYS A 177 16.36 15.84 2.95
CA LYS A 177 17.77 16.14 2.67
C LYS A 177 18.30 17.37 3.42
N GLY A 178 17.43 18.34 3.71
CA GLY A 178 17.74 19.53 4.51
C GLY A 178 17.74 19.22 6.00
#